data_AF-A0A7C6LH92-F1
#
_entry.id   AF-A0A7C6LH92-F1
#
_cell.length_a   1.000
_cell.length_b   1.000
_cell.length_c   1.000
_cell.angle_alpha   90.00
_cell.angle_beta   90.00
_cell.angle_gamma   90.00
#
_symmetry.space_group_name_H-M   'P 1'
#
loop_
_entity.id
_entity.type
_entity.pdbx_description
1 polymer ?
#
loop_
_entity_poly.entity_id
_entity_poly.type
_entity_poly.pdbx_seq_one_letter_code
_entity_poly.pdbx_strand_id
1 'polypeptide(L)' 'MEFKPRGPEVMLGGIYWLARMIDKARAKADGNIGDYEYP' A
#
# COMPACT_ATOMS: atom_id res chain seq x y z
N MET A 1 -4.97 14.87 -0.68
CA MET A 1 -5.01 13.79 -1.68
C MET A 1 -5.47 12.54 -0.98
N GLU A 2 -6.45 11.84 -1.54
CA GLU A 2 -6.87 10.53 -1.04
C GLU A 2 -5.71 9.53 -1.21
N PHE A 3 -5.44 8.73 -0.19
CA PHE A 3 -4.36 7.74 -0.25
C PHE A 3 -4.72 6.67 -1.30
N LYS A 4 -3.81 6.45 -2.25
CA LYS A 4 -3.92 5.38 -3.24
C LYS A 4 -2.62 4.58 -3.26
N PRO A 5 -2.62 3.31 -2.82
CA PRO A 5 -1.42 2.50 -2.84
C PRO A 5 -1.03 2.14 -4.28
N ARG A 6 0.24 1.82 -4.49
CA ARG A 6 0.79 1.38 -5.79
C ARG A 6 0.01 0.20 -6.38
N GLY A 7 0.07 0.08 -7.71
CA GLY A 7 -0.58 -1.00 -8.45
C GLY A 7 -0.07 -2.39 -8.03
N PRO A 8 -0.92 -3.43 -8.08
CA PRO A 8 -0.53 -4.81 -7.75
C PRO A 8 0.59 -5.37 -8.64
N GLU A 9 0.69 -4.88 -9.88
CA GLU A 9 1.69 -5.22 -10.89
C GLU A 9 3.08 -4.65 -10.61
N VAL A 10 3.19 -3.68 -9.68
CA VAL A 10 4.47 -3.09 -9.30
C VAL A 10 5.28 -4.12 -8.52
N MET A 11 6.28 -4.68 -9.20
CA MET A 11 7.21 -5.64 -8.61
C MET A 11 8.26 -4.92 -7.77
N LEU A 12 8.49 -5.41 -6.56
CA LEU A 12 9.57 -4.94 -5.68
C LEU A 12 10.29 -6.15 -5.11
N GLY A 13 11.61 -6.22 -5.27
CA GLY A 13 12.41 -7.37 -4.82
C GLY A 13 12.01 -8.71 -5.44
N GLY A 14 11.42 -8.70 -6.64
CA GLY A 14 10.91 -9.91 -7.30
C GLY A 14 9.49 -10.33 -6.87
N ILE A 15 8.84 -9.56 -5.99
CA ILE A 15 7.54 -9.91 -5.41
C ILE A 15 6.49 -8.89 -5.87
N TYR A 16 5.45 -9.36 -6.54
CA TYR A 16 4.24 -8.56 -6.82
C TYR A 16 3.51 -8.20 -5.53
N TRP A 17 2.69 -7.15 -5.52
CA TRP A 17 1.98 -6.67 -4.32
C TRP A 17 2.82 -6.16 -3.15
N LEU A 18 4.13 -6.45 -3.06
CA LEU A 18 4.95 -6.01 -1.93
C LEU A 18 4.96 -4.49 -1.80
N ALA A 19 5.15 -3.78 -2.91
CA ALA A 19 5.09 -2.33 -2.96
C ALA A 19 3.74 -1.78 -2.43
N ARG A 20 2.64 -2.41 -2.85
CA ARG A 20 1.28 -2.06 -2.44
C ARG A 20 1.04 -2.29 -0.95
N MET A 21 1.54 -3.39 -0.40
CA MET A 21 1.46 -3.69 1.04
C MET A 21 2.26 -2.71 1.89
N ILE A 22 3.45 -2.32 1.43
CA ILE A 22 4.27 -1.29 2.10
C ILE A 22 3.52 0.04 2.17
N ASP A 23 2.85 0.44 1.09
CA ASP A 23 2.08 1.68 1.07
C ASP A 23 0.93 1.62 2.07
N LYS A 24 0.15 0.52 2.07
CA LYS A 24 -0.95 0.33 3.03
C LYS A 24 -0.44 0.37 4.48
N ALA A 25 0.70 -0.27 4.75
CA ALA A 25 1.29 -0.28 6.09
C ALA A 25 1.69 1.13 6.55
N ARG A 26 2.33 1.92 5.67
CA ARG A 26 2.70 3.31 5.95
C ARG A 26 1.46 4.18 6.16
N ALA A 27 0.46 4.03 5.29
CA ALA A 27 -0.77 4.80 5.39
C ALA A 27 -1.58 4.47 6.66
N LYS A 28 -1.55 3.21 7.10
CA LYS A 28 -2.13 2.81 8.39
C LYS A 28 -1.42 3.49 9.55
N ALA A 29 -0.08 3.53 9.52
CA ALA A 29 0.72 4.19 10.55
C ALA A 29 0.49 5.70 10.60
N ASP A 30 0.29 6.33 9.45
CA ASP A 30 0.01 7.76 9.32
C ASP A 30 -1.48 8.11 9.56
N GLY A 31 -2.34 7.12 9.78
CA GLY A 31 -3.78 7.31 10.01
C GLY A 31 -4.56 7.78 8.77
N ASN A 32 -4.00 7.63 7.57
CA ASN A 32 -4.55 8.15 6.31
C ASN A 32 -4.92 7.05 5.30
N ILE A 33 -5.06 5.80 5.76
CA ILE A 33 -5.34 4.63 4.91
C ILE A 33 -6.68 4.70 4.14
N GLY A 34 -7.62 5.55 4.55
CA GLY A 34 -8.93 5.68 3.90
C GLY A 34 -9.75 4.41 4.01
N ASP A 35 -10.37 3.99 2.90
CA ASP A 35 -11.22 2.78 2.81
C ASP A 35 -10.43 1.48 2.63
N TYR A 36 -9.09 1.54 2.61
CA TYR A 36 -8.27 0.34 2.50
C TYR A 36 -8.14 -0.34 3.87
N GLU A 37 -8.34 -1.66 3.91
CA GLU A 37 -8.07 -2.47 5.10
C GLU A 37 -6.62 -2.96 5.10
N TYR A 38 -5.94 -2.97 6.25
CA TYR A 38 -4.60 -3.55 6.42
C TYR A 38 -4.56 -4.37 7.73
N PRO A 39 -3.94 -5.57 7.75
CA PRO A 39 -3.33 -6.28 6.62
C PRO A 39 -4.32 -6.64 5.49
#